data_AF-A0A3D3N9E8-F1
#
_entry.id   AF-A0A3D3N9E8-F1
#
_cell.length_a   1.000
_cell.length_b   1.000
_cell.length_c   1.000
_cell.angle_alpha   90.00
_cell.angle_beta   90.00
_cell.angle_gamma   90.00
#
_symmetry.space_group_name_H-M   'P 1'
#
loop_
_entity.id
_entity.type
_entity.pdbx_description
1 polymer ?
#
loop_
_entity_poly.entity_id
_entity_poly.type
_entity_poly.pdbx_seq_one_letter_code
_entity_poly.pdbx_strand_id
1 'polypeptide(L)'
;MADYMPRLRRYYASYTVGFFAFVLMLAVLERYGMPPRWIGYSFLLLTIFLYATIGVLARTASVAEYYVAGRRVPAVFNGMATGADWM
;
A
#
# COMPACT_ATOMS: atom_id res chain seq x y z
N MET A 1 21.01 13.59 7.95
CA MET A 1 19.90 13.87 7.00
C MET A 1 19.98 12.94 5.78
N ALA A 2 20.28 11.66 6.00
CA ALA A 2 20.39 10.62 5.00
C ALA A 2 19.86 9.35 5.68
N ASP A 3 18.94 8.63 5.01
CA ASP A 3 18.43 7.25 5.29
C ASP A 3 16.91 7.07 5.12
N TYR A 4 16.12 8.12 4.89
CA TYR A 4 14.66 7.97 4.73
C TYR A 4 14.25 7.43 3.35
N MET A 5 14.93 7.87 2.29
CA MET A 5 14.68 7.50 0.90
C MET A 5 14.84 5.99 0.61
N PRO A 6 15.96 5.32 0.99
CA PRO A 6 16.12 3.88 0.73
C PRO A 6 15.07 3.04 1.46
N ARG A 7 14.64 3.47 2.66
CA ARG A 7 13.62 2.77 3.44
C ARG A 7 12.23 2.90 2.81
N LEU A 8 11.85 4.10 2.37
CA LEU A 8 10.57 4.34 1.70
C LEU A 8 10.49 3.55 0.38
N ARG A 9 11.52 3.63 -0.45
CA ARG A 9 11.59 2.87 -1.70
C ARG A 9 11.47 1.37 -1.47
N ARG A 10 12.08 0.85 -0.40
CA ARG A 10 11.98 -0.56 -0.04
C ARG A 10 10.55 -0.96 0.35
N TYR A 11 9.84 -0.12 1.11
CA TYR A 11 8.43 -0.38 1.44
C TYR A 11 7.54 -0.40 0.20
N TYR A 12 7.65 0.61 -0.67
CA TYR A 12 6.89 0.64 -1.93
C TYR A 12 7.24 -0.55 -2.82
N ALA A 13 8.52 -0.89 -2.99
CA ALA A 13 8.93 -2.05 -3.78
C ALA A 13 8.41 -3.36 -3.19
N SER A 14 8.49 -3.56 -1.87
CA SER A 14 7.94 -4.76 -1.22
C SER A 14 6.43 -4.87 -1.37
N TYR A 15 5.72 -3.74 -1.27
CA TYR A 15 4.28 -3.67 -1.49
C TYR A 15 3.92 -4.04 -2.94
N THR A 16 4.60 -3.43 -3.92
CA THR A 16 4.38 -3.70 -5.34
C THR A 16 4.61 -5.18 -5.67
N VAL A 17 5.73 -5.76 -5.22
CA VAL A 17 6.03 -7.19 -5.42
C VAL A 17 4.99 -8.07 -4.74
N GLY A 18 4.61 -7.76 -3.49
CA GLY A 18 3.58 -8.49 -2.77
C GLY A 18 2.21 -8.44 -3.46
N PHE A 19 1.85 -7.28 -4.01
CA PHE A 19 0.61 -7.10 -4.77
C PHE A 19 0.62 -7.93 -6.05
N PHE A 20 1.70 -7.92 -6.84
CA PHE A 20 1.79 -8.78 -8.01
C PHE A 20 1.76 -10.26 -7.65
N ALA A 21 2.45 -10.68 -6.59
CA ALA A 21 2.40 -12.05 -6.10
C ALA A 21 0.98 -12.45 -5.67
N PHE A 22 0.25 -11.57 -4.99
CA PHE A 22 -1.15 -11.78 -4.61
C PHE A 22 -2.06 -11.93 -5.84
N VAL A 23 -1.93 -11.06 -6.84
CA VAL A 23 -2.69 -11.15 -8.10
C VAL A 23 -2.39 -12.46 -8.82
N LEU A 24 -1.11 -12.84 -8.94
CA LEU A 24 -0.70 -14.09 -9.57
C LEU A 24 -1.25 -15.31 -8.82
N MET A 25 -1.22 -15.29 -7.49
CA MET A 25 -1.80 -16.34 -6.66
C MET A 25 -3.31 -16.49 -6.92
N LEU A 26 -4.06 -15.38 -6.96
CA LEU A 26 -5.49 -15.42 -7.28
C LEU A 26 -5.75 -15.90 -8.69
N ALA A 27 -4.94 -15.49 -9.67
CA ALA A 27 -5.04 -15.97 -11.05
C ALA A 27 -4.80 -17.49 -11.14
N VAL A 28 -3.84 -18.02 -10.38
CA VAL A 28 -3.60 -19.48 -10.29
C VAL A 28 -4.79 -20.18 -9.63
N LEU A 29 -5.32 -19.66 -8.52
CA LEU A 29 -6.48 -20.24 -7.83
C LEU A 29 -7.74 -20.23 -8.71
N GLU A 30 -7.96 -19.17 -9.48
CA GLU A 30 -9.03 -19.08 -10.46
C GLU A 30 -8.93 -20.22 -11.49
N ARG A 31 -7.73 -20.50 -12.01
CA ARG A 31 -7.50 -21.63 -12.94
C ARG A 31 -7.80 -22.99 -12.32
N TYR A 32 -7.64 -23.14 -11.00
CA TYR A 32 -8.00 -24.34 -10.26
C TYR A 32 -9.50 -24.39 -9.86
N GLY A 33 -10.33 -23.46 -10.35
CA GLY A 33 -11.78 -23.49 -10.16
C GLY A 33 -12.29 -22.65 -8.99
N MET A 34 -11.48 -21.75 -8.42
CA MET A 34 -11.93 -20.80 -7.40
C MET A 34 -13.07 -19.92 -7.97
N PRO A 35 -14.25 -19.87 -7.30
CA PRO A 35 -15.36 -19.04 -7.78
C PRO A 35 -14.99 -17.55 -7.83
N PRO A 36 -15.35 -16.81 -8.90
CA PRO A 36 -14.97 -15.40 -9.08
C PRO A 36 -15.35 -14.46 -7.92
N ARG A 37 -16.45 -14.76 -7.20
CA ARG A 37 -16.87 -14.00 -6.01
C ARG A 37 -15.77 -13.89 -4.95
N TRP A 38 -14.97 -14.94 -4.79
CA TRP A 38 -13.90 -14.96 -3.80
C TRP A 38 -12.71 -14.09 -4.20
N ILE A 39 -12.50 -13.85 -5.51
CA ILE A 39 -11.51 -12.87 -5.99
C ILE A 39 -11.93 -11.49 -5.48
N GLY A 40 -13.19 -11.12 -5.70
CA GLY A 40 -13.75 -9.86 -5.19
C GLY A 40 -13.61 -9.70 -3.68
N TYR A 41 -13.97 -10.72 -2.89
CA TYR A 41 -13.78 -10.70 -1.43
C TYR A 41 -12.32 -10.59 -1.03
N SER A 42 -11.41 -11.23 -1.75
CA SER A 42 -9.97 -11.17 -1.46
C SER A 42 -9.42 -9.77 -1.67
N PHE A 43 -9.78 -9.10 -2.76
CA PHE A 43 -9.39 -7.70 -2.99
C PHE A 43 -9.98 -6.75 -1.94
N LEU A 44 -11.25 -6.93 -1.57
CA LEU A 44 -11.88 -6.13 -0.53
C LEU A 44 -11.15 -6.28 0.81
N LEU A 45 -10.95 -7.52 1.25
CA LEU A 45 -10.26 -7.81 2.51
C LEU A 45 -8.83 -7.30 2.49
N LEU A 46 -8.09 -7.51 1.39
CA LEU A 46 -6.72 -7.01 1.25
C LEU A 46 -6.66 -5.50 1.47
N THR A 47 -7.55 -4.74 0.83
CA THR A 47 -7.60 -3.28 0.97
C THR A 47 -7.90 -2.86 2.40
N ILE A 48 -8.87 -3.49 3.06
CA ILE A 48 -9.20 -3.22 4.47
C ILE A 48 -7.99 -3.48 5.37
N PHE A 49 -7.36 -4.65 5.22
CA PHE A 49 -6.19 -5.02 6.02
C PHE A 49 -5.00 -4.09 5.78
N LEU A 50 -4.76 -3.67 4.54
CA LEU A 50 -3.73 -2.69 4.21
C LEU A 50 -3.97 -1.35 4.91
N TYR A 51 -5.16 -0.76 4.76
CA TYR A 51 -5.47 0.52 5.40
C TYR A 51 -5.41 0.44 6.92
N ALA A 52 -5.95 -0.63 7.51
CA ALA A 52 -5.89 -0.85 8.96
C ALA A 52 -4.43 -0.97 9.45
N THR A 53 -3.61 -1.73 8.74
CA THR A 53 -2.19 -1.92 9.08
C THR A 53 -1.41 -0.61 8.95
N ILE A 54 -1.61 0.13 7.85
CA ILE A 54 -0.98 1.45 7.65
C ILE A 54 -1.43 2.40 8.77
N GLY A 55 -2.71 2.45 9.12
CA GLY A 55 -3.23 3.30 10.18
C GLY A 55 -2.61 2.99 11.55
N VAL A 56 -2.42 1.70 11.88
CA VAL A 56 -1.76 1.29 13.14
C VAL A 56 -0.27 1.66 13.12
N LEU A 57 0.44 1.38 12.03
CA LEU A 57 1.88 1.64 11.91
C LEU A 57 2.22 3.14 11.80
N ALA A 58 1.35 3.93 11.18
CA ALA A 58 1.53 5.37 10.96
C ALA A 58 0.88 6.23 12.06
N ARG A 59 0.35 5.61 13.13
CA ARG A 59 -0.27 6.33 14.25
C ARG A 59 0.70 7.32 14.88
N THR A 60 0.34 8.60 14.91
CA THR A 60 1.16 9.69 15.45
C THR A 60 0.33 10.71 16.21
N ALA A 61 0.90 11.30 17.27
CA ALA A 61 0.32 12.41 18.02
C ALA A 61 1.00 13.77 17.69
N SER A 62 2.00 13.77 16.81
CA SER A 62 2.72 14.97 16.42
C SER A 62 2.00 15.69 15.28
N VAL A 63 1.72 16.98 15.49
CA VAL A 63 1.08 17.86 14.49
C VAL A 63 1.89 17.90 13.19
N ALA A 64 3.23 17.99 13.28
CA ALA A 64 4.09 18.05 12.10
C ALA A 64 4.09 16.73 11.30
N GLU A 65 3.91 15.60 11.97
CA GLU A 65 3.78 14.30 11.30
C GLU A 65 2.40 14.13 10.66
N TYR A 66 1.36 14.56 11.37
CA TYR A 66 -0.02 14.43 10.91
C TYR A 66 -0.32 15.30 9.68
N TYR A 67 0.14 16.56 9.67
CA TYR A 67 -0.20 17.49 8.59
C TYR A 67 0.76 17.48 7.41
N VAL A 68 2.06 17.24 7.63
CA VAL A 68 3.08 17.38 6.58
C VAL A 68 4.02 16.19 6.48
N ALA A 69 3.74 15.08 7.18
CA ALA A 69 4.61 13.90 7.24
C ALA A 69 6.08 14.25 7.53
N GLY A 70 6.30 15.26 8.40
CA GLY A 70 7.60 15.79 8.74
C GLY A 70 8.38 16.43 7.58
N ARG A 71 7.72 16.73 6.45
CA ARG A 71 8.33 17.20 5.18
C ARG A 71 9.38 16.25 4.62
N ARG A 72 9.24 14.95 4.90
CA ARG A 72 10.21 13.91 4.55
C ARG A 72 9.86 13.14 3.28
N VAL A 73 8.63 13.25 2.80
CA VAL A 73 8.14 12.50 1.65
C VAL A 73 8.62 13.16 0.35
N PRO A 74 9.33 12.43 -0.53
CA PRO A 74 9.81 12.97 -1.79
C PRO A 74 8.68 13.32 -2.77
N ALA A 75 8.94 14.28 -3.66
CA ALA A 75 7.96 14.78 -4.63
C ALA A 75 7.30 13.69 -5.48
N VAL A 76 8.04 12.69 -5.94
CA VAL A 76 7.49 11.59 -6.76
C VAL A 76 6.45 10.77 -6.00
N PHE A 77 6.71 10.42 -4.75
CA PHE A 77 5.77 9.64 -3.93
C PHE A 77 4.53 10.46 -3.56
N ASN A 78 4.71 11.77 -3.28
CA ASN A 78 3.58 12.68 -3.09
C ASN A 78 2.73 12.80 -4.36
N GLY A 79 3.35 12.94 -5.54
CA GLY A 79 2.62 12.98 -6.81
C GLY A 79 1.81 11.71 -7.08
N MET A 80 2.36 10.53 -6.78
CA MET A 80 1.63 9.27 -6.86
C MET A 80 0.44 9.22 -5.88
N ALA A 81 0.64 9.66 -4.64
CA ALA A 81 -0.43 9.70 -3.64
C ALA A 81 -1.56 10.65 -4.08
N THR A 82 -1.22 11.83 -4.58
CA THR A 82 -2.20 12.74 -5.18
C THR A 82 -2.92 12.05 -6.33
N GLY A 83 -2.21 11.48 -7.31
CA GLY A 83 -2.84 10.81 -8.45
C GLY A 83 -3.82 9.69 -8.07
N ALA A 84 -3.53 8.95 -6.99
CA ALA A 84 -4.43 7.91 -6.48
C ALA A 84 -5.66 8.45 -5.76
N ASP A 85 -5.60 9.65 -5.15
CA ASP A 85 -6.74 10.30 -4.48
C ASP A 85 -7.82 10.76 -5.48
N TRP A 86 -7.45 10.98 -6.74
CA TRP A 86 -8.35 11.44 -7.81
C TRP A 86 -8.97 10.31 -8.66
N MET A 87 -8.71 9.04 -8.35
CA MET A 87 -9.27 7.86 -9.03
C MET A 87 -10.39 7.23 -8.21
#